data_AF-K2AMT9-F1
#
_entry.id   AF-K2AMT9-F1
#
_cell.length_a   1.000
_cell.length_b   1.000
_cell.length_c   1.000
_cell.angle_alpha   90.00
_cell.angle_beta   90.00
_cell.angle_gamma   90.00
#
_symmetry.space_group_name_H-M   'P 1'
#
loop_
_entity.id
_entity.type
_entity.pdbx_description
1 polymer ?
#
loop_
_entity_poly.entity_id
_entity_poly.type
_entity_poly.pdbx_seq_one_letter_code
_entity_poly.pdbx_strand_id
1 'polypeptide(L)'
;MRVPENGLIALNIPLDQLRLGSHSTRTTHPFYIARWNEILDLLQIDGHIENPYWDKTKGEMIDSCINKPILRQLLPSSLSCSSPSKGRYRGYGVQHCGYCIPCLIRRAAIRKGLSADPTTYTVSSLNGQALSTLRAEGQQIRSFQFAIQRLKINPNLAKIIILSSGSLSDETQIRQQSLAEVYKRGMDEVADILNDVQTKPE
;
A
#
# COMPACT_ATOMS: atom_id res chain seq x y z
N MET A 1 6.39 -4.70 21.48
CA MET A 1 6.41 -3.52 20.58
C MET A 1 5.40 -3.75 19.46
N ARG A 2 4.54 -2.76 19.16
CA ARG A 2 3.53 -2.88 18.10
C ARG A 2 3.93 -2.09 16.86
N VAL A 3 3.78 -2.69 15.68
CA VAL A 3 4.07 -2.03 14.39
C VAL A 3 2.82 -2.05 13.50
N PRO A 4 2.03 -0.97 13.48
CA PRO A 4 0.74 -0.94 12.78
C PRO A 4 0.88 -0.61 11.28
N GLU A 5 1.62 -1.43 10.54
CA GLU A 5 1.77 -1.31 9.08
C GLU A 5 1.48 -2.63 8.38
N ASN A 6 0.56 -2.63 7.43
CA ASN A 6 -0.16 -3.82 6.98
C ASN A 6 -0.63 -3.70 5.53
N GLY A 7 -1.17 -4.81 5.03
CA GLY A 7 -1.76 -4.89 3.70
C GLY A 7 -0.71 -4.85 2.59
N LEU A 8 -1.06 -4.17 1.49
CA LEU A 8 -0.21 -4.09 0.30
C LEU A 8 1.18 -3.51 0.58
N ILE A 9 1.29 -2.57 1.54
CA ILE A 9 2.58 -1.94 1.87
C ILE A 9 3.48 -2.89 2.66
N ALA A 10 2.91 -3.70 3.55
CA ALA A 10 3.70 -4.64 4.36
C ALA A 10 4.25 -5.80 3.53
N LEU A 11 3.43 -6.34 2.61
CA LEU A 11 3.87 -7.34 1.65
C LEU A 11 4.76 -6.72 0.56
N ASN A 12 4.45 -5.50 0.13
CA ASN A 12 5.21 -4.75 -0.88
C ASN A 12 5.45 -5.56 -2.17
N ILE A 13 4.38 -6.21 -2.65
CA ILE A 13 4.42 -7.06 -3.84
C ILE A 13 4.65 -6.18 -5.09
N PRO A 14 5.60 -6.55 -5.97
CA PRO A 14 5.85 -5.82 -7.20
C PRO A 14 4.60 -5.76 -8.11
N LEU A 15 4.23 -4.56 -8.55
CA LEU A 15 3.09 -4.35 -9.45
C LEU A 15 3.39 -4.75 -10.90
N ASP A 16 4.67 -4.74 -11.29
CA ASP A 16 5.14 -5.17 -12.60
C ASP A 16 6.50 -5.88 -12.47
N GLN A 17 6.88 -6.62 -13.50
CA GLN A 17 8.13 -7.40 -13.51
C GLN A 17 9.39 -6.52 -13.49
N LEU A 18 9.28 -5.25 -13.88
CA LEU A 18 10.40 -4.31 -13.92
C LEU A 18 10.68 -3.68 -12.55
N ARG A 19 9.81 -3.92 -11.56
CA ARG A 19 9.94 -3.43 -10.17
C ARG A 19 10.38 -4.52 -9.18
N LEU A 20 11.14 -5.50 -9.65
CA LEU A 20 11.82 -6.48 -8.79
C LEU A 20 13.10 -5.85 -8.23
N GLY A 21 13.20 -5.63 -6.91
CA GLY A 21 14.47 -5.21 -6.28
C GLY A 21 14.37 -4.40 -5.00
N SER A 22 15.49 -3.75 -4.65
CA SER A 22 15.79 -3.03 -3.40
C SER A 22 15.05 -1.70 -3.20
N HIS A 23 14.23 -1.27 -4.16
CA HIS A 23 13.50 0.01 -4.10
C HIS A 23 12.25 -0.02 -3.22
N SER A 24 11.96 -1.16 -2.61
CA SER A 24 10.78 -1.42 -1.81
C SER A 24 11.21 -1.89 -0.42
N THR A 25 11.13 -1.02 0.59
CA THR A 25 11.40 -1.38 1.99
C THR A 25 10.33 -2.35 2.49
N ARG A 26 10.76 -3.47 3.07
CA ARG A 26 9.89 -4.58 3.55
C ARG A 26 9.96 -4.71 5.07
N THR A 27 9.94 -3.57 5.75
CA THR A 27 10.21 -3.42 7.19
C THR A 27 9.16 -4.07 8.09
N THR A 28 8.00 -4.44 7.55
CA THR A 28 6.93 -5.12 8.29
C THR A 28 6.45 -6.39 7.60
N HIS A 29 7.22 -6.89 6.63
CA HIS A 29 6.97 -8.18 6.04
C HIS A 29 7.05 -9.28 7.11
N PRO A 30 6.18 -10.31 7.09
CA PRO A 30 6.16 -11.35 8.12
C PRO A 30 7.52 -11.98 8.41
N PHE A 31 8.25 -12.34 7.35
CA PHE A 31 9.64 -12.82 7.46
C PHE A 31 10.57 -11.88 8.22
N TYR A 32 10.48 -10.57 7.94
CA TYR A 32 11.36 -9.59 8.57
C TYR A 32 11.06 -9.46 10.06
N ILE A 33 9.78 -9.46 10.43
CA ILE A 33 9.34 -9.47 11.84
C ILE A 33 9.80 -10.75 12.54
N ALA A 34 9.68 -11.92 11.89
CA ALA A 34 10.13 -13.20 12.43
C ALA A 34 11.64 -13.19 12.73
N ARG A 35 12.46 -12.73 11.77
CA ARG A 35 13.92 -12.60 11.96
C ARG A 35 14.29 -11.61 13.07
N TRP A 36 13.54 -10.51 13.22
CA TRP A 36 13.76 -9.59 14.34
C TRP A 36 13.44 -10.21 15.69
N ASN A 37 12.33 -10.92 15.80
CA ASN A 37 11.96 -11.60 17.05
C ASN A 37 12.99 -12.67 17.42
N GLU A 38 13.49 -13.42 16.43
CA GLU A 38 14.59 -14.37 16.64
C GLU A 38 15.85 -13.69 17.19
N ILE A 39 16.22 -12.50 16.68
CA ILE A 39 17.35 -11.73 17.20
C ILE A 39 17.09 -11.27 18.64
N LEU A 40 15.88 -10.80 18.96
CA LEU A 40 15.54 -10.37 20.32
C LEU A 40 15.64 -11.52 21.32
N ASP A 41 15.14 -12.70 20.92
CA ASP A 41 15.22 -13.93 21.72
C ASP A 41 16.67 -14.35 21.96
N LEU A 42 17.51 -14.35 20.90
CA LEU A 42 18.94 -14.70 20.99
C LEU A 42 19.73 -13.74 21.88
N LEU A 43 19.36 -12.45 21.88
CA LEU A 43 19.97 -11.43 22.72
C LEU A 43 19.37 -11.39 24.14
N GLN A 44 18.39 -12.25 24.45
CA GLN A 44 17.67 -12.26 25.73
C GLN A 44 17.04 -10.90 26.07
N ILE A 45 16.61 -10.17 25.05
CA ILE A 45 15.88 -8.92 25.21
C ILE A 45 14.41 -9.26 25.40
N ASP A 46 13.82 -8.84 26.52
CA ASP A 46 12.39 -8.97 26.78
C ASP A 46 11.59 -8.02 25.88
N GLY A 47 11.36 -8.46 24.65
CA GLY A 47 10.69 -7.68 23.62
C GLY A 47 10.20 -8.56 22.48
N HIS A 48 8.97 -8.31 22.04
CA HIS A 48 8.38 -8.99 20.90
C HIS A 48 7.74 -7.97 19.95
N ILE A 49 8.06 -8.05 18.67
CA ILE A 49 7.48 -7.24 17.60
C ILE A 49 6.23 -7.94 17.08
N GLU A 50 5.09 -7.27 17.22
CA GLU A 50 3.81 -7.73 16.70
C GLU A 50 3.21 -6.69 15.75
N ASN A 51 2.67 -7.15 14.62
CA ASN A 51 1.85 -6.32 13.75
C ASN A 51 0.37 -6.66 13.96
N PRO A 52 -0.40 -5.87 14.71
CA PRO A 52 -1.78 -6.18 15.05
C PRO A 52 -2.76 -6.08 13.87
N TYR A 53 -2.32 -5.56 12.73
CA TYR A 53 -3.16 -5.35 11.55
C TYR A 53 -2.77 -6.22 10.37
N TRP A 54 -1.95 -7.26 10.59
CA TRP A 54 -1.41 -8.11 9.52
C TRP A 54 -2.47 -8.70 8.58
N ASP A 55 -3.69 -8.92 9.09
CA ASP A 55 -4.85 -9.50 8.39
C ASP A 55 -5.83 -8.46 7.84
N LYS A 56 -5.47 -7.17 7.89
CA LYS A 56 -6.32 -6.06 7.44
C LYS A 56 -5.70 -5.32 6.26
N THR A 57 -6.54 -4.76 5.41
CA THR A 57 -6.15 -3.70 4.46
C THR A 57 -6.05 -2.34 5.14
N LYS A 58 -5.50 -1.34 4.46
CA LYS A 58 -5.52 0.05 4.96
C LYS A 58 -6.94 0.61 5.03
N GLY A 59 -7.81 0.30 4.07
CA GLY A 59 -9.21 0.70 4.13
C GLY A 59 -9.98 0.05 5.29
N GLU A 60 -9.74 -1.24 5.56
CA GLU A 60 -10.32 -1.95 6.71
C GLU A 60 -9.87 -1.36 8.06
N MET A 61 -8.63 -0.88 8.17
CA MET A 61 -8.19 -0.16 9.37
C MET A 61 -8.94 1.16 9.58
N ILE A 62 -9.09 1.96 8.52
CA ILE A 62 -9.80 3.24 8.60
C ILE A 62 -11.27 3.01 8.93
N ASP A 63 -11.89 2.01 8.30
CA ASP A 63 -13.29 1.71 8.53
C ASP A 63 -13.57 1.18 9.95
N SER A 64 -12.70 0.29 10.45
CA SER A 64 -12.77 -0.23 11.82
C SER A 64 -12.21 0.71 12.90
N CYS A 65 -11.75 1.90 12.52
CA CYS A 65 -11.27 2.89 13.50
C CYS A 65 -12.44 3.40 14.35
N ILE A 66 -12.40 3.11 15.65
CA ILE A 66 -13.44 3.52 16.61
C ILE A 66 -13.59 5.04 16.65
N ASN A 67 -12.47 5.77 16.66
CA ASN A 67 -12.48 7.24 16.75
C ASN A 67 -12.28 7.91 15.38
N LYS A 68 -13.28 7.75 14.50
CA LYS A 68 -13.31 8.42 13.19
C LYS A 68 -13.16 9.96 13.28
N PRO A 69 -13.71 10.67 14.27
CA PRO A 69 -13.48 12.12 14.42
C PRO A 69 -12.00 12.50 14.57
N ILE A 70 -11.27 11.88 15.50
CA ILE A 70 -9.83 12.13 15.67
C ILE A 70 -9.06 11.72 14.42
N LEU A 71 -9.41 10.59 13.81
CA LEU A 71 -8.76 10.16 12.57
C LEU A 71 -8.88 11.24 11.48
N ARG A 72 -10.10 11.78 11.26
CA ARG A 72 -10.32 12.87 10.28
C ARG A 72 -9.48 14.11 10.61
N GLN A 73 -9.38 14.47 11.88
CA GLN A 73 -8.58 15.61 12.34
C GLN A 73 -7.08 15.41 12.07
N LEU A 74 -6.56 14.19 12.25
CA LEU A 74 -5.13 13.86 12.09
C LEU A 74 -4.72 13.52 10.66
N LEU A 75 -5.68 13.21 9.77
CA LEU A 75 -5.38 12.86 8.38
C LEU A 75 -4.52 13.93 7.68
N PRO A 76 -4.83 15.24 7.73
CA PRO A 76 -4.02 16.28 7.09
C PRO A 76 -2.59 16.38 7.64
N SER A 77 -2.35 16.02 8.90
CA SER A 77 -1.01 16.07 9.53
C SER A 77 -0.18 14.80 9.30
N SER A 78 -0.78 13.73 8.78
CA SER A 78 -0.08 12.47 8.49
C SER A 78 0.55 12.46 7.10
N LEU A 79 1.71 11.81 6.94
CA LEU A 79 2.43 11.75 5.68
C LEU A 79 2.66 10.30 5.24
N SER A 80 2.22 9.97 4.02
CA SER A 80 2.40 8.62 3.45
C SER A 80 3.24 8.63 2.17
N CYS A 81 3.35 9.78 1.51
CA CYS A 81 4.02 9.90 0.21
C CYS A 81 5.48 9.44 0.26
N SER A 82 5.92 8.66 -0.73
CA SER A 82 7.32 8.21 -0.82
C SER A 82 8.31 9.30 -1.25
N SER A 83 7.82 10.43 -1.75
CA SER A 83 8.65 11.58 -2.15
C SER A 83 7.91 12.90 -1.91
N PRO A 84 7.73 13.28 -0.64
CA PRO A 84 6.85 14.38 -0.24
C PRO A 84 7.41 15.77 -0.59
N SER A 85 8.71 15.87 -0.84
CA SER A 85 9.40 17.08 -1.29
C SER A 85 9.49 17.21 -2.82
N LYS A 86 9.01 16.22 -3.60
CA LYS A 86 9.11 16.21 -5.07
C LYS A 86 8.43 17.42 -5.73
N GLY A 87 7.40 17.96 -5.08
CA GLY A 87 6.68 19.15 -5.53
C GLY A 87 7.47 20.46 -5.43
N ARG A 88 8.60 20.48 -4.70
CA ARG A 88 9.39 21.71 -4.44
C ARG A 88 9.82 22.43 -5.71
N TYR A 89 10.19 21.68 -6.75
CA TYR A 89 10.59 22.26 -8.05
C TYR A 89 9.45 22.98 -8.79
N ARG A 90 8.20 22.75 -8.38
CA ARG A 90 6.99 23.42 -8.90
C ARG A 90 6.44 24.48 -7.92
N GLY A 91 7.21 24.84 -6.89
CA GLY A 91 6.79 25.81 -5.87
C GLY A 91 5.90 25.25 -4.75
N TYR A 92 5.64 23.94 -4.71
CA TYR A 92 4.86 23.33 -3.64
C TYR A 92 5.71 23.05 -2.39
N GLY A 93 5.08 23.14 -1.22
CA GLY A 93 5.65 22.66 0.03
C GLY A 93 5.68 21.12 0.14
N VAL A 94 5.91 20.62 1.35
CA VAL A 94 5.81 19.19 1.66
C VAL A 94 4.34 18.78 1.57
N GLN A 95 4.00 17.92 0.60
CA GLN A 95 2.64 17.41 0.42
C GLN A 95 2.63 16.05 -0.30
N HIS A 96 1.48 15.40 -0.36
CA HIS A 96 1.36 14.11 -1.06
C HIS A 96 1.38 14.32 -2.58
N CYS A 97 2.09 13.46 -3.33
CA CYS A 97 2.13 13.61 -4.78
C CYS A 97 0.82 13.20 -5.46
N GLY A 98 0.06 12.28 -4.84
CA GLY A 98 -1.24 11.83 -5.30
C GLY A 98 -1.25 10.58 -6.18
N TYR A 99 -0.09 10.10 -6.64
CA TYR A 99 0.00 8.99 -7.61
C TYR A 99 1.04 7.91 -7.28
N CYS A 100 1.94 8.11 -6.31
CA CYS A 100 2.87 7.05 -5.90
C CYS A 100 2.12 5.93 -5.15
N ILE A 101 2.74 4.75 -5.03
CA ILE A 101 2.14 3.57 -4.37
C ILE A 101 1.48 3.91 -3.02
N PRO A 102 2.20 4.53 -2.05
CA PRO A 102 1.56 4.93 -0.79
C PRO A 102 0.42 5.94 -0.92
N CYS A 103 0.47 6.87 -1.89
CA CYS A 103 -0.59 7.85 -2.08
C CYS A 103 -1.85 7.20 -2.66
N LEU A 104 -1.72 6.25 -3.61
CA LEU A 104 -2.86 5.54 -4.18
C LEU A 104 -3.51 4.64 -3.12
N ILE A 105 -2.72 3.90 -2.34
CA ILE A 105 -3.24 3.10 -1.22
C ILE A 105 -3.89 3.98 -0.16
N ARG A 106 -3.34 5.17 0.14
CA ARG A 106 -3.99 6.14 1.03
C ARG A 106 -5.34 6.61 0.50
N ARG A 107 -5.43 7.05 -0.77
CA ARG A 107 -6.68 7.48 -1.41
C ARG A 107 -7.74 6.38 -1.35
N ALA A 108 -7.35 5.15 -1.69
CA ALA A 108 -8.20 3.97 -1.64
C ALA A 108 -8.72 3.69 -0.22
N ALA A 109 -7.81 3.70 0.76
CA ALA A 109 -8.17 3.47 2.15
C ALA A 109 -9.13 4.52 2.70
N ILE A 110 -8.87 5.80 2.42
CA ILE A 110 -9.74 6.90 2.86
C ILE A 110 -11.11 6.78 2.20
N ARG A 111 -11.17 6.49 0.89
CA ARG A 111 -12.46 6.28 0.18
C ARG A 111 -13.29 5.15 0.79
N LYS A 112 -12.65 4.06 1.25
CA LYS A 112 -13.36 2.93 1.86
C LYS A 112 -13.94 3.27 3.23
N GLY A 113 -13.18 3.92 4.11
CA GLY A 113 -13.58 4.11 5.50
C GLY A 113 -14.16 5.48 5.86
N LEU A 114 -14.04 6.48 4.97
CA LEU A 114 -14.47 7.87 5.17
C LEU A 114 -15.15 8.44 3.92
N SER A 115 -16.03 9.42 4.14
CA SER A 115 -16.80 10.08 3.08
C SER A 115 -16.03 11.14 2.29
N ALA A 116 -14.91 11.65 2.83
CA ALA A 116 -14.12 12.71 2.22
C ALA A 116 -12.64 12.54 2.54
N ASP A 117 -11.79 12.91 1.57
CA ASP A 117 -10.34 12.94 1.73
C ASP A 117 -9.87 14.40 1.88
N PRO A 118 -9.49 14.84 3.11
CA PRO A 118 -9.00 16.19 3.33
C PRO A 118 -7.52 16.37 2.96
N THR A 119 -6.87 15.33 2.41
CA THR A 119 -5.44 15.37 2.08
C THR A 119 -5.19 16.27 0.88
N THR A 120 -4.18 17.14 0.99
CA THR A 120 -3.71 17.94 -0.14
C THR A 120 -2.78 17.11 -1.02
N TYR A 121 -3.10 17.01 -2.31
CA TYR A 121 -2.32 16.29 -3.30
C TYR A 121 -1.84 17.20 -4.43
N THR A 122 -0.58 17.06 -4.85
CA THR A 122 -0.04 17.75 -6.05
C THR A 122 -0.84 17.41 -7.31
N VAL A 123 -1.14 16.12 -7.52
CA VAL A 123 -2.11 15.67 -8.52
C VAL A 123 -3.43 15.51 -7.78
N SER A 124 -4.29 16.53 -7.83
CA SER A 124 -5.53 16.59 -7.04
C SER A 124 -6.56 15.55 -7.49
N SER A 125 -6.79 15.43 -8.80
CA SER A 125 -7.69 14.45 -9.42
C SER A 125 -6.91 13.42 -10.24
N LEU A 126 -7.30 12.16 -10.13
CA LEU A 126 -6.86 11.09 -11.05
C LEU A 126 -7.74 11.00 -12.30
N ASN A 127 -8.93 11.61 -12.25
CA ASN A 127 -9.94 11.59 -13.30
C ASN A 127 -9.97 12.92 -14.07
N GLY A 128 -10.57 12.89 -15.26
CA GLY A 128 -10.87 14.08 -16.07
C GLY A 128 -9.95 14.30 -17.26
N GLN A 129 -8.73 13.74 -17.25
CA GLN A 129 -7.84 13.68 -18.42
C GLN A 129 -7.02 12.39 -18.37
N ALA A 130 -6.68 11.86 -19.55
CA ALA A 130 -5.82 10.69 -19.63
C ALA A 130 -4.40 11.04 -19.17
N LEU A 131 -3.83 10.20 -18.29
CA LEU A 131 -2.50 10.40 -17.74
C LEU A 131 -1.45 9.74 -18.63
N SER A 132 -0.45 10.51 -19.06
CA SER A 132 0.59 10.01 -19.96
C SER A 132 1.45 8.93 -19.29
N THR A 133 1.55 7.74 -19.90
CA THR A 133 2.45 6.65 -19.47
C THR A 133 3.92 6.93 -19.77
N LEU A 134 4.23 8.06 -20.42
CA LEU A 134 5.59 8.58 -20.55
C LEU A 134 6.00 9.39 -19.31
N ARG A 135 5.06 9.73 -18.42
CA ARG A 135 5.31 10.44 -17.16
C ARG A 135 5.13 9.51 -15.96
N ALA A 136 5.78 9.88 -14.85
CA ALA A 136 5.75 9.08 -13.62
C ALA A 136 4.33 8.83 -13.10
N GLU A 137 3.44 9.81 -13.24
CA GLU A 137 2.02 9.70 -12.87
C GLU A 137 1.32 8.54 -13.59
N GLY A 138 1.36 8.54 -14.92
CA GLY A 138 0.71 7.51 -15.73
C GLY A 138 1.40 6.15 -15.63
N GLN A 139 2.73 6.11 -15.48
CA GLN A 139 3.46 4.85 -15.25
C GLN A 139 2.99 4.15 -13.97
N GLN A 140 2.88 4.88 -12.86
CA GLN A 140 2.46 4.31 -11.57
C GLN A 140 1.04 3.75 -11.62
N ILE A 141 0.12 4.52 -12.21
CA ILE A 141 -1.28 4.11 -12.34
C ILE A 141 -1.41 2.92 -13.29
N ARG A 142 -0.69 2.93 -14.41
CA ARG A 142 -0.68 1.82 -15.36
C ARG A 142 -0.16 0.52 -14.73
N SER A 143 0.88 0.59 -13.90
CA SER A 143 1.37 -0.59 -13.16
C SER A 143 0.28 -1.19 -12.25
N PHE A 144 -0.47 -0.36 -11.53
CA PHE A 144 -1.62 -0.85 -10.74
C PHE A 144 -2.71 -1.45 -11.62
N GLN A 145 -3.13 -0.75 -12.69
CA GLN A 145 -4.15 -1.26 -13.60
C GLN A 145 -3.78 -2.62 -14.18
N PHE A 146 -2.51 -2.80 -14.58
CA PHE A 146 -2.00 -4.08 -15.06
C PHE A 146 -2.03 -5.17 -13.99
N ALA A 147 -1.55 -4.88 -12.78
CA ALA A 147 -1.57 -5.82 -11.66
C ALA A 147 -3.00 -6.23 -11.27
N ILE A 148 -3.93 -5.27 -11.20
CA ILE A 148 -5.36 -5.49 -10.92
C ILE A 148 -5.98 -6.36 -12.02
N GLN A 149 -5.74 -6.06 -13.30
CA GLN A 149 -6.25 -6.85 -14.43
C GLN A 149 -5.78 -8.30 -14.36
N ARG A 150 -4.50 -8.53 -14.07
CA ARG A 150 -3.95 -9.90 -13.90
C ARG A 150 -4.63 -10.66 -12.76
N LEU A 151 -4.90 -10.00 -11.64
CA LEU A 151 -5.61 -10.60 -10.51
C LEU A 151 -7.08 -10.88 -10.83
N LYS A 152 -7.76 -10.02 -11.58
CA LYS A 152 -9.13 -10.26 -12.04
C LYS A 152 -9.21 -11.48 -12.97
N ILE A 153 -8.23 -11.65 -13.87
CA ILE A 153 -8.17 -12.80 -14.78
C ILE A 153 -7.83 -14.09 -14.01
N ASN A 154 -6.88 -14.03 -13.07
CA ASN A 154 -6.49 -15.19 -12.27
C ASN A 154 -6.35 -14.81 -10.79
N PRO A 155 -7.43 -14.90 -9.99
CA PRO A 155 -7.39 -14.57 -8.56
C PRO A 155 -6.44 -15.46 -7.74
N ASN A 156 -6.23 -16.71 -8.18
CA ASN A 156 -5.30 -17.64 -7.52
C ASN A 156 -3.84 -17.19 -7.64
N LEU A 157 -3.52 -16.28 -8.57
CA LEU A 157 -2.20 -15.67 -8.70
C LEU A 157 -1.74 -15.03 -7.40
N ALA A 158 -2.66 -14.47 -6.59
CA ALA A 158 -2.36 -13.87 -5.29
C ALA A 158 -1.54 -14.80 -4.38
N LYS A 159 -1.90 -16.09 -4.31
CA LYS A 159 -1.23 -17.09 -3.47
C LYS A 159 0.24 -17.31 -3.86
N ILE A 160 0.57 -17.06 -5.12
CA ILE A 160 1.92 -17.25 -5.66
C ILE A 160 2.73 -15.95 -5.52
N ILE A 161 2.16 -14.82 -5.93
CA ILE A 161 2.92 -13.55 -5.99
C ILE A 161 3.23 -12.97 -4.61
N ILE A 162 2.49 -13.34 -3.56
CA ILE A 162 2.85 -12.93 -2.19
C ILE A 162 4.20 -13.49 -1.74
N LEU A 163 4.70 -14.55 -2.39
CA LEU A 163 6.02 -15.14 -2.13
C LEU A 163 7.14 -14.40 -2.88
N SER A 164 6.80 -13.57 -3.88
CA SER A 164 7.79 -12.80 -4.65
C SER A 164 8.44 -11.68 -3.83
N SER A 165 7.80 -11.26 -2.73
CA SER A 165 8.30 -10.26 -1.80
C SER A 165 9.14 -10.84 -0.66
N GLY A 166 9.24 -12.16 -0.53
CA GLY A 166 10.03 -12.80 0.53
C GLY A 166 9.47 -14.15 0.93
N SER A 167 10.27 -14.92 1.68
CA SER A 167 9.81 -16.19 2.23
C SER A 167 8.64 -15.97 3.19
N LEU A 168 7.68 -16.89 3.21
CA LEU A 168 6.65 -16.97 4.24
C LEU A 168 6.74 -18.31 4.99
N SER A 169 7.93 -18.93 5.01
CA SER A 169 8.16 -20.24 5.63
C SER A 169 7.86 -20.27 7.14
N ASP A 170 8.01 -19.14 7.82
CA ASP A 170 7.71 -19.02 9.26
C ASP A 170 6.20 -18.88 9.53
N GLU A 171 5.38 -18.73 8.49
CA GLU A 171 3.94 -18.52 8.60
C GLU A 171 3.15 -19.80 8.30
N THR A 172 2.07 -20.02 9.06
CA THR A 172 1.16 -21.14 8.84
C THR A 172 0.45 -21.03 7.49
N GLN A 173 0.00 -22.16 6.92
CA GLN A 173 -0.74 -22.16 5.66
C GLN A 173 -2.01 -21.28 5.73
N ILE A 174 -2.69 -21.28 6.87
CA ILE A 174 -3.87 -20.43 7.12
C ILE A 174 -3.47 -18.95 7.05
N ARG A 175 -2.36 -18.56 7.70
CA ARG A 175 -1.88 -17.18 7.69
C ARG A 175 -1.42 -16.72 6.32
N GLN A 176 -0.73 -17.58 5.56
CA GLN A 176 -0.37 -17.32 4.16
C GLN A 176 -1.61 -17.10 3.29
N GLN A 177 -2.66 -17.90 3.47
CA GLN A 177 -3.93 -17.70 2.77
C GLN A 177 -4.58 -16.36 3.14
N SER A 178 -4.62 -16.02 4.44
CA SER A 178 -5.13 -14.72 4.89
C SER A 178 -4.35 -13.54 4.30
N LEU A 179 -3.02 -13.63 4.20
CA LEU A 179 -2.18 -12.61 3.55
C LEU A 179 -2.52 -12.45 2.06
N ALA A 180 -2.74 -13.55 1.34
CA ALA A 180 -3.17 -13.52 -0.05
C ALA A 180 -4.55 -12.84 -0.20
N GLU A 181 -5.48 -13.12 0.71
CA GLU A 181 -6.80 -12.49 0.71
C GLU A 181 -6.73 -11.00 1.04
N VAL A 182 -5.89 -10.59 2.00
CA VAL A 182 -5.64 -9.16 2.28
C VAL A 182 -5.09 -8.45 1.06
N TYR A 183 -4.13 -9.07 0.36
CA TYR A 183 -3.58 -8.51 -0.86
C TYR A 183 -4.66 -8.31 -1.93
N LYS A 184 -5.52 -9.31 -2.17
CA LYS A 184 -6.66 -9.20 -3.10
C LYS A 184 -7.58 -8.04 -2.72
N ARG A 185 -8.08 -8.02 -1.48
CA ARG A 185 -9.02 -6.99 -1.03
C ARG A 185 -8.42 -5.58 -1.11
N GLY A 186 -7.15 -5.42 -0.81
CA GLY A 186 -6.52 -4.10 -0.91
C GLY A 186 -6.19 -3.70 -2.36
N MET A 187 -6.00 -4.66 -3.28
CA MET A 187 -5.94 -4.38 -4.72
C MET A 187 -7.31 -3.95 -5.26
N ASP A 188 -8.39 -4.54 -4.75
CA ASP A 188 -9.76 -4.13 -5.06
C ASP A 188 -10.04 -2.69 -4.56
N GLU A 189 -9.60 -2.34 -3.34
CA GLU A 189 -9.69 -0.96 -2.84
C GLU A 189 -9.00 0.05 -3.77
N VAL A 190 -7.83 -0.30 -4.32
CA VAL A 190 -7.14 0.55 -5.28
C VAL A 190 -7.87 0.55 -6.64
N ALA A 191 -8.45 -0.57 -7.05
CA ALA A 191 -9.26 -0.64 -8.27
C ALA A 191 -10.43 0.35 -8.23
N ASP A 192 -11.10 0.50 -7.08
CA ASP A 192 -12.24 1.40 -6.92
C ASP A 192 -11.92 2.88 -7.21
N ILE A 193 -10.69 3.32 -6.97
CA ILE A 193 -10.26 4.70 -7.31
C ILE A 193 -9.68 4.82 -8.73
N LEU A 194 -9.41 3.70 -9.40
CA LEU A 194 -8.75 3.66 -10.71
C LEU A 194 -9.66 3.19 -11.86
N ASN A 195 -10.88 2.72 -11.58
CA ASN A 195 -11.79 2.15 -12.59
C ASN A 195 -12.03 3.09 -13.79
N ASP A 196 -12.16 4.39 -13.54
CA ASP A 196 -12.43 5.40 -14.58
C ASP A 196 -11.18 6.18 -15.02
N VAL A 197 -10.01 5.82 -14.51
CA VAL A 197 -8.75 6.51 -14.81
C VAL A 197 -8.18 5.99 -16.12
N GLN A 198 -7.97 6.88 -17.09
CA GLN A 198 -7.36 6.51 -18.37
C GLN A 198 -5.86 6.80 -18.36
N THR A 199 -5.06 5.87 -18.90
CA THR A 199 -3.62 6.05 -19.12
C THR A 199 -3.27 5.73 -20.57
N LYS A 200 -2.49 6.57 -21.23
CA LYS A 200 -2.04 6.38 -22.63
C LYS A 200 -0.64 6.97 -22.85
N PRO A 201 0.12 6.56 -23.88
CA PRO A 201 1.44 7.15 -24.14
C PRO A 201 1.36 8.66 -24.42
N GLU A 202 0.40 9.08 -25.25
CA GLU A 202 0.08 10.49 -25.58
C GLU A 202 -1.42 10.71 -25.78
#